data_AF-A0A2G9XHD6-F1
#
_entry.id   AF-A0A2G9XHD6-F1
#
_cell.length_a   1.000
_cell.length_b   1.000
_cell.length_c   1.000
_cell.angle_alpha   90.00
_cell.angle_beta   90.00
_cell.angle_gamma   90.00
#
_symmetry.space_group_name_H-M   'P 1'
#
loop_
_entity.id
_entity.type
_entity.pdbx_description
1 polymer ?
#
loop_
_entity_poly.entity_id
_entity_poly.type
_entity_poly.pdbx_seq_one_letter_code
_entity_poly.pdbx_strand_id
1 'polypeptide(L)'
;MIVPTVVLAEILFIARKGRIPLGFAATIAKIVALANFEIAPLDLDVLKIAEGIDAPLEMHDKLIVATAIRYDAYLITRDEQITKSKINVHKSKAVKMIW
;
A
#
# COMPACT_ATOMS: atom_id res chain seq x y z
N MET A 1 10.17 5.10 -3.84
CA MET A 1 9.01 5.02 -2.93
C MET A 1 7.92 4.28 -3.67
N ILE A 2 7.33 3.27 -3.05
CA ILE A 2 6.36 2.39 -3.71
C ILE A 2 4.95 2.80 -3.28
N VAL A 3 4.04 2.84 -4.24
CA VAL A 3 2.60 3.02 -4.00
C VAL A 3 1.87 1.80 -4.57
N PRO A 4 1.30 0.93 -3.74
CA PRO A 4 0.49 -0.18 -4.22
C PRO A 4 -0.72 0.32 -4.99
N THR A 5 -1.08 -0.35 -6.09
CA THR A 5 -2.32 -0.06 -6.82
C THR A 5 -3.56 -0.20 -5.95
N VAL A 6 -3.51 -1.04 -4.91
CA VAL A 6 -4.60 -1.17 -3.91
C VAL A 6 -4.84 0.14 -3.18
N VAL A 7 -3.78 0.85 -2.77
CA VAL A 7 -3.90 2.19 -2.14
C VAL A 7 -4.52 3.19 -3.12
N LEU A 8 -4.15 3.13 -4.40
CA LEU A 8 -4.75 3.98 -5.43
C LEU A 8 -6.25 3.67 -5.62
N ALA A 9 -6.64 2.40 -5.57
CA ALA A 9 -8.04 2.00 -5.61
C ALA A 9 -8.79 2.57 -4.40
N GLU A 10 -8.24 2.51 -3.19
CA GLU A 10 -8.86 3.10 -2.00
C GLU A 10 -9.03 4.61 -2.13
N ILE A 11 -8.01 5.32 -2.61
CA ILE A 11 -8.10 6.76 -2.90
C ILE A 11 -9.22 7.04 -3.91
N LEU A 12 -9.37 6.22 -4.96
CA LEU A 12 -10.48 6.36 -5.92
C LEU A 12 -11.85 6.26 -5.24
N PHE A 13 -12.03 5.34 -4.30
CA PHE A 13 -13.30 5.15 -3.59
C PHE A 13 -13.54 6.17 -2.47
N ILE A 14 -12.50 6.60 -1.76
CA ILE A 14 -12.60 7.58 -0.66
C ILE A 14 -12.74 9.00 -1.20
N ALA A 15 -12.01 9.37 -2.27
CA ALA A 15 -12.12 10.69 -2.90
C ALA A 15 -13.53 10.95 -3.44
N ARG A 16 -14.21 9.93 -3.96
CA ARG A 16 -15.62 10.01 -4.39
C ARG A 16 -16.59 10.35 -3.26
N LYS A 17 -16.21 10.13 -1.99
CA LYS A 17 -17.01 10.47 -0.80
C LYS A 17 -16.69 11.87 -0.24
N GLY A 18 -15.87 12.67 -0.94
CA GLY A 18 -15.52 14.05 -0.53
C GLY A 18 -14.55 14.15 0.64
N ARG A 19 -13.90 13.05 1.04
CA ARG A 19 -13.09 12.97 2.26
C ARG A 19 -11.61 13.34 2.08
N ILE A 20 -11.16 13.61 0.85
CA ILE A 20 -9.78 13.94 0.54
C ILE A 20 -9.75 15.28 -0.20
N PRO A 21 -8.92 16.26 0.22
CA PRO A 21 -8.82 17.57 -0.43
C PRO A 21 -8.22 17.51 -1.85
N LEU A 22 -7.52 16.41 -2.16
CA LEU A 22 -6.96 16.11 -3.47
C LEU A 22 -7.78 14.98 -4.13
N GLY A 23 -8.37 15.23 -5.29
CA GLY A 23 -9.07 14.21 -6.06
C GLY A 23 -8.13 13.16 -6.66
N PHE A 24 -8.66 11.99 -7.00
CA PHE A 24 -7.90 10.86 -7.56
C PHE A 24 -6.98 11.27 -8.73
N ALA A 25 -7.50 12.00 -9.72
CA ALA A 25 -6.73 12.43 -10.89
C ALA A 25 -5.51 13.31 -10.52
N ALA A 26 -5.71 14.24 -9.58
CA ALA A 26 -4.63 15.12 -9.10
C ALA A 26 -3.59 14.34 -8.28
N THR A 27 -4.00 13.31 -7.54
CA THR A 27 -3.08 12.40 -6.84
C THR A 27 -2.21 11.63 -7.83
N ILE A 28 -2.81 11.00 -8.84
CA ILE A 28 -2.07 10.25 -9.88
C ILE A 28 -1.10 11.16 -10.63
N ALA A 29 -1.54 12.35 -11.03
CA ALA A 29 -0.67 13.31 -11.72
C ALA A 29 0.58 13.66 -10.91
N LYS A 30 0.45 13.84 -9.58
CA LYS A 30 1.59 14.08 -8.69
C LYS A 30 2.52 12.88 -8.56
N ILE A 31 1.97 11.67 -8.42
CA ILE A 31 2.77 10.45 -8.29
C ILE A 31 3.58 10.21 -9.58
N VAL A 32 2.93 10.31 -10.74
CA VAL A 32 3.57 10.07 -12.05
C VAL A 32 4.60 11.16 -12.40
N ALA A 33 4.39 12.40 -11.98
CA ALA A 33 5.34 13.49 -12.24
C ALA A 33 6.64 13.38 -11.41
N LEU A 34 6.66 12.55 -10.37
CA LEU A 34 7.78 12.40 -9.45
C LEU A 34 8.54 11.10 -9.73
N ALA A 35 9.75 11.20 -10.28
CA ALA A 35 10.57 10.06 -10.70
C ALA A 35 10.96 9.10 -9.57
N ASN A 36 10.77 9.48 -8.32
CA ASN A 36 11.09 8.67 -7.14
C ASN A 36 9.92 7.79 -6.67
N PHE A 37 8.79 7.78 -7.40
CA PHE A 37 7.66 6.91 -7.12
C PHE A 37 7.55 5.77 -8.14
N GLU A 38 7.24 4.58 -7.63
CA GLU A 38 6.93 3.39 -8.41
C GLU A 38 5.55 2.88 -8.01
N ILE A 39 4.71 2.53 -8.99
CA ILE A 39 3.39 1.96 -8.73
C ILE A 39 3.53 0.43 -8.77
N ALA A 40 3.25 -0.23 -7.64
CA ALA A 40 3.31 -1.68 -7.54
C ALA A 40 1.95 -2.31 -7.92
N PRO A 41 1.88 -3.18 -8.94
CA PRO A 41 0.64 -3.81 -9.36
C PRO A 41 0.13 -4.83 -8.32
N LEU A 42 -1.19 -5.01 -8.26
CA LEU A 42 -1.78 -6.19 -7.65
C LEU A 42 -1.76 -7.31 -8.69
N ASP A 43 -1.06 -8.39 -8.39
CA ASP A 43 -0.93 -9.55 -9.26
C ASP A 43 -0.96 -10.86 -8.45
N LEU A 44 -0.71 -11.98 -9.14
CA LEU A 44 -0.80 -13.31 -8.52
C LEU A 44 0.24 -13.55 -7.42
N ASP A 45 1.44 -12.97 -7.48
CA ASP A 45 2.43 -13.23 -6.41
C ASP A 45 2.08 -12.43 -5.15
N VAL A 46 1.53 -11.22 -5.29
CA VAL A 46 0.98 -10.49 -4.15
C VAL A 46 -0.16 -11.29 -3.50
N LEU A 47 -1.04 -11.91 -4.29
CA LEU A 47 -2.13 -12.73 -3.77
C LEU A 47 -1.63 -13.98 -3.04
N LYS A 48 -0.63 -14.68 -3.56
CA LYS A 48 -0.01 -15.84 -2.91
C LYS A 48 0.65 -15.47 -1.58
N ILE A 49 1.31 -14.31 -1.50
CA ILE A 49 1.87 -13.81 -0.24
C ILE A 49 0.74 -13.48 0.73
N ALA A 50 -0.33 -12.83 0.27
CA ALA A 50 -1.46 -12.45 1.10
C ALA A 50 -2.21 -13.66 1.68
N GLU A 51 -2.31 -14.77 0.94
CA GLU A 51 -2.88 -16.03 1.41
C GLU A 51 -2.19 -16.55 2.68
N GLY A 52 -0.86 -16.37 2.77
CA GLY A 52 -0.07 -16.77 3.94
C GLY A 52 -0.16 -15.83 5.14
N ILE A 53 -0.89 -14.71 5.04
CA ILE A 53 -1.02 -13.74 6.14
C ILE A 53 -2.16 -14.13 7.07
N ASP A 54 -1.80 -14.83 8.15
CA ASP A 54 -2.69 -15.16 9.27
C ASP A 54 -2.74 -14.02 10.29
N ALA A 55 -3.39 -12.92 9.89
CA ALA A 55 -3.68 -11.77 10.75
C ALA A 55 -5.13 -11.31 10.54
N PRO A 56 -5.81 -10.77 11.58
CA PRO A 56 -7.17 -10.25 11.49
C PRO A 56 -7.17 -8.86 10.84
N LEU A 57 -6.67 -8.78 9.61
CA LEU A 57 -6.63 -7.57 8.79
C LEU A 57 -7.73 -7.63 7.72
N GLU A 58 -8.24 -6.46 7.35
CA GLU A 58 -9.14 -6.32 6.22
C GLU A 58 -8.46 -6.72 4.90
N MET A 59 -9.25 -7.02 3.87
CA MET A 59 -8.73 -7.50 2.59
C MET A 59 -7.70 -6.53 1.98
N HIS A 60 -7.98 -5.24 1.98
CA HIS A 60 -7.08 -4.22 1.39
C HIS A 60 -5.78 -4.10 2.18
N ASP A 61 -5.84 -4.06 3.51
CA ASP A 61 -4.66 -4.04 4.39
C ASP A 61 -3.77 -5.27 4.18
N LYS A 62 -4.36 -6.47 4.04
CA LYS A 62 -3.59 -7.69 3.72
C LYS A 62 -2.83 -7.57 2.41
N LEU A 63 -3.47 -7.04 1.37
CA LEU A 63 -2.83 -6.87 0.06
C LEU A 63 -1.72 -5.82 0.10
N ILE A 64 -1.89 -4.75 0.87
CA ILE A 64 -0.86 -3.73 1.11
C ILE A 64 0.34 -4.38 1.82
N VAL A 65 0.11 -5.10 2.91
CA VAL A 65 1.19 -5.78 3.65
C VAL A 65 1.89 -6.83 2.79
N ALA A 66 1.15 -7.61 1.99
CA ALA A 66 1.72 -8.56 1.04
C ALA A 66 2.59 -7.87 -0.02
N THR A 67 2.18 -6.69 -0.49
CA THR A 67 2.97 -5.88 -1.42
C THR A 67 4.28 -5.41 -0.76
N ALA A 68 4.22 -4.96 0.50
CA ALA A 68 5.43 -4.57 1.24
C ALA A 68 6.41 -5.74 1.38
N ILE A 69 5.91 -6.94 1.70
CA ILE A 69 6.71 -8.17 1.81
C ILE A 69 7.37 -8.50 0.46
N ARG A 70 6.59 -8.46 -0.64
CA ARG A 70 7.10 -8.75 -1.99
C ARG A 70 8.31 -7.89 -2.36
N TYR A 71 8.23 -6.59 -2.06
CA TYR A 71 9.23 -5.60 -2.46
C TYR A 71 10.33 -5.39 -1.40
N ASP A 72 10.34 -6.19 -0.32
CA ASP A 72 11.23 -5.98 0.83
C ASP A 72 11.21 -4.52 1.33
N ALA A 73 10.01 -3.94 1.38
CA ALA A 73 9.80 -2.52 1.62
C ALA A 73 9.36 -2.23 3.06
N TYR A 74 9.86 -1.13 3.63
CA TYR A 74 9.37 -0.59 4.88
C TYR A 74 8.00 0.08 4.66
N LEU A 75 6.95 -0.47 5.28
CA LEU A 75 5.60 0.06 5.20
C LEU A 75 5.43 1.27 6.14
N ILE A 76 5.14 2.43 5.55
CA ILE A 76 4.77 3.66 6.24
C ILE A 76 3.25 3.66 6.33
N THR A 77 2.73 3.49 7.55
CA THR A 77 1.29 3.58 7.80
C THR A 77 0.96 4.18 9.15
N ARG A 78 -0.25 4.75 9.25
CA ARG A 78 -0.87 5.15 10.52
C ARG A 78 -1.88 4.12 11.04
N ASP A 79 -2.10 3.03 10.30
CA ASP A 79 -3.05 2.01 10.71
C ASP A 79 -2.54 1.23 11.93
N GLU A 80 -3.31 1.30 13.02
CA GLU A 80 -2.94 0.63 14.27
C GLU A 80 -3.08 -0.89 14.18
N GLN A 81 -4.01 -1.43 13.39
CA GLN A 81 -4.16 -2.87 13.23
C GLN A 81 -2.94 -3.45 12.53
N ILE A 82 -2.46 -2.79 11.46
CA ILE A 82 -1.24 -3.22 10.75
C ILE A 82 -0.03 -3.12 11.68
N THR A 83 0.17 -2.01 12.38
CA THR A 83 1.34 -1.84 13.26
C THR A 83 1.33 -2.81 14.45
N LYS A 84 0.15 -3.20 14.95
CA LYS A 84 -0.03 -4.18 16.03
C LYS A 84 -0.03 -5.64 15.56
N SER A 85 -0.23 -5.91 14.27
CA SER A 85 -0.32 -7.26 13.70
C SER A 85 0.97 -8.08 13.82
N LYS A 86 2.10 -7.45 14.21
CA LYS A 86 3.45 -8.05 14.32
C LYS A 86 3.93 -8.74 13.02
N ILE A 87 3.32 -8.43 11.87
CA ILE A 87 3.77 -8.94 10.58
C ILE A 87 5.17 -8.38 10.32
N ASN A 88 6.14 -9.25 10.07
CA ASN A 88 7.52 -8.89 9.74
C ASN A 88 7.61 -8.32 8.32
N VAL A 89 7.12 -7.10 8.12
CA VAL A 89 7.59 -6.25 7.02
C VAL A 89 9.03 -5.86 7.34
N HIS A 90 9.97 -6.30 6.50
CA HIS A 90 11.41 -6.22 6.75
C HIS A 90 11.91 -4.77 6.92
N LYS A 91 12.99 -4.60 7.68
CA LYS A 91 13.55 -3.32 8.13
C LYS A 91 14.52 -2.68 7.12
N SER A 92 14.43 -3.00 5.83
CA SER A 92 15.27 -2.36 4.82
C SER A 92 14.89 -0.88 4.70
N LYS A 93 15.81 0.02 5.09
CA LYS A 93 15.58 1.48 5.06
C LYS A 93 15.58 2.06 3.63
N ALA A 94 15.92 1.26 2.62
CA ALA A 94 16.13 1.73 1.25
C ALA A 94 14.82 1.95 0.49
N VAL A 95 13.84 1.07 0.68
CA VAL A 95 12.56 1.11 -0.06
C VAL A 95 11.43 1.40 0.93
N LYS A 96 10.69 2.49 0.68
CA LYS A 96 9.56 2.95 1.49
C LYS A 96 8.27 2.77 0.73
N MET A 97 7.21 2.30 1.39
CA MET A 97 5.87 2.13 0.83
C MET A 97 4.85 2.92 1.66
N ILE A 98 3.87 3.60 1.04
CA ILE A 98 2.90 4.46 1.75
C ILE A 98 1.51 3.81 1.80
N TRP A 99 0.89 3.83 2.99
CA TRP A 99 -0.53 3.60 3.28
C TRP A 99 -1.03 4.57 4.37
#